data_AF-A0A2P2KGC2-F1
#
_entry.id   AF-A0A2P2KGC2-F1
#
_cell.length_a   1.000
_cell.length_b   1.000
_cell.length_c   1.000
_cell.angle_alpha   90.00
_cell.angle_beta   90.00
_cell.angle_gamma   90.00
#
_symmetry.space_group_name_H-M   'P 1'
#
loop_
_entity.id
_entity.type
_entity.pdbx_description
1 polymer ?
#
loop_
_entity_poly.entity_id
_entity_poly.type
_entity_poly.pdbx_seq_one_letter_code
_entity_poly.pdbx_strand_id
1 'polypeptide(L)'
;MIVFFVSPVCFFISKVQCGDIDVEKKIDEKIEQFINWVDKHPNKKSQICLSFYELKNKRDSWFANKTDRLFWEHWYINLHVTQNPKAHPGKSHHNKVTVDPGESASEDRSVRRAALEASLREVLFQVIKFVNEKKDHVPPLSDGVIHFPYEIATPSSSDSAFGMDMFKRMLHSGHPTMLS
;
A
#
# COMPACT_ATOMS: atom_id res chain seq x y z
N MET A 1 -5.66 -5.82 17.31
CA MET A 1 -4.37 -5.11 17.22
C MET A 1 -3.50 -5.93 16.30
N ILE A 2 -3.17 -5.44 15.09
CA ILE A 2 -2.16 -6.10 14.25
C ILE A 2 -0.83 -5.88 14.99
N VAL A 3 -0.46 -6.86 15.81
CA VAL A 3 0.80 -6.80 16.56
C VAL A 3 1.91 -7.09 15.56
N PHE A 4 2.49 -6.03 14.99
CA PHE A 4 3.77 -6.15 14.31
C PHE A 4 4.86 -6.34 15.36
N PHE A 5 5.12 -7.60 15.76
CA PHE A 5 6.39 -7.93 16.40
C PHE A 5 7.46 -7.98 15.32
N VAL A 6 8.17 -6.87 15.10
CA VAL A 6 9.45 -6.90 14.39
C VAL A 6 10.51 -7.27 15.41
N SER A 7 10.91 -8.54 15.43
CA SER A 7 12.06 -8.99 16.23
C SER A 7 13.34 -8.36 15.65
N PRO A 8 14.18 -7.68 16.45
CA PRO A 8 15.30 -6.89 15.94
C PRO A 8 16.52 -7.69 15.48
N VAL A 9 16.49 -9.04 15.41
CA VAL A 9 17.73 -9.83 15.38
C VAL A 9 18.02 -10.58 14.07
N CYS A 10 17.04 -10.82 13.19
CA CYS A 10 17.30 -11.39 11.86
C CYS A 10 16.18 -10.94 10.91
N PHE A 11 16.44 -10.68 9.61
CA PHE A 11 15.74 -11.32 8.47
C PHE A 11 15.70 -10.51 7.16
N PHE A 12 15.81 -11.26 6.05
CA PHE A 12 14.97 -11.10 4.86
C PHE A 12 13.52 -10.80 5.28
N ILE A 13 13.05 -9.56 5.18
CA ILE A 13 11.74 -9.06 5.67
C ILE A 13 10.70 -10.18 5.89
N SER A 14 10.62 -10.69 7.12
CA SER A 14 9.65 -11.72 7.49
C SER A 14 8.32 -11.03 7.77
N LYS A 15 7.31 -11.32 6.95
CA LYS A 15 5.98 -10.75 7.08
C LYS A 15 5.25 -11.50 8.20
N VAL A 16 4.83 -10.80 9.26
CA VAL A 16 3.94 -11.38 10.27
C VAL A 16 2.53 -11.51 9.67
N GLN A 17 1.97 -12.71 9.73
CA GLN A 17 0.65 -13.02 9.19
C GLN A 17 -0.47 -12.65 10.16
N CYS A 18 -1.64 -12.28 9.63
CA CYS A 18 -2.81 -11.96 10.44
C CYS A 18 -3.38 -13.22 11.13
N GLY A 19 -3.07 -14.40 10.60
CA GLY A 19 -3.60 -15.69 11.09
C GLY A 19 -5.05 -15.94 10.69
N ASP A 20 -5.63 -15.06 9.88
CA ASP A 20 -6.97 -15.15 9.31
C ASP A 20 -6.86 -15.30 7.79
N ILE A 21 -7.31 -16.45 7.28
CA ILE A 21 -7.17 -16.81 5.87
C ILE A 21 -7.99 -15.91 4.95
N ASP A 22 -9.14 -15.41 5.40
CA ASP A 22 -10.00 -14.56 4.59
C ASP A 22 -9.38 -13.16 4.45
N VAL A 23 -8.71 -12.69 5.51
CA VAL A 23 -7.94 -11.45 5.47
C VAL A 23 -6.78 -11.57 4.49
N GLU A 24 -6.02 -12.66 4.57
CA GLU A 24 -4.87 -12.92 3.69
C GLU A 24 -5.31 -13.01 2.22
N LYS A 25 -6.35 -13.78 1.94
CA LYS A 25 -6.92 -13.90 0.59
C LYS A 25 -7.36 -12.54 0.04
N LYS A 26 -8.06 -11.72 0.83
CA LYS A 26 -8.49 -10.38 0.41
C LYS A 26 -7.31 -9.44 0.14
N ILE A 27 -6.21 -9.57 0.89
CA ILE A 27 -4.98 -8.82 0.64
C ILE A 27 -4.38 -9.24 -0.71
N ASP A 28 -4.27 -10.54 -0.97
CA ASP A 28 -3.72 -11.06 -2.22
C ASP A 28 -4.56 -10.64 -3.44
N GLU A 29 -5.89 -10.73 -3.34
CA GLU A 29 -6.81 -10.22 -4.38
C GLU A 29 -6.58 -8.73 -4.67
N LYS A 30 -6.35 -7.92 -3.62
CA LYS A 30 -6.07 -6.48 -3.78
C LYS A 30 -4.70 -6.21 -4.40
N ILE A 31 -3.70 -7.02 -4.06
CA ILE A 31 -2.37 -6.96 -4.68
C ILE A 31 -2.49 -7.27 -6.18
N GLU A 32 -3.19 -8.34 -6.55
CA GLU A 32 -3.38 -8.72 -7.95
C GLU A 32 -4.14 -7.63 -8.74
N GLN A 33 -5.21 -7.07 -8.16
CA GLN A 33 -5.93 -5.93 -8.75
C GLN A 33 -5.00 -4.74 -9.01
N PHE A 34 -4.12 -4.44 -8.06
CA PHE A 34 -3.16 -3.34 -8.20
C PHE A 34 -2.10 -3.62 -9.27
N ILE A 35 -1.53 -4.83 -9.31
CA ILE A 35 -0.56 -5.23 -10.33
C ILE A 35 -1.18 -5.09 -11.73
N ASN A 36 -2.39 -5.61 -11.92
CA ASN A 36 -3.13 -5.50 -13.18
C ASN A 36 -3.40 -4.03 -13.58
N TRP A 37 -3.61 -3.14 -12.60
CA TRP A 37 -3.75 -1.71 -12.87
C TRP A 37 -2.43 -1.07 -13.31
N VAL A 38 -1.33 -1.37 -12.61
CA VAL A 38 0.03 -0.87 -12.89
C VAL A 38 0.47 -1.25 -14.30
N ASP A 39 0.23 -2.50 -14.72
CA ASP A 39 0.59 -2.97 -16.06
C ASP A 39 -0.11 -2.17 -17.18
N LYS A 40 -1.36 -1.75 -16.94
CA LYS A 40 -2.13 -0.90 -17.85
C LYS A 40 -1.73 0.57 -17.78
N HIS A 41 -1.09 1.00 -16.69
CA HIS A 41 -0.82 2.40 -16.36
C HIS A 41 0.67 2.62 -16.03
N PRO A 42 1.59 2.33 -16.97
CA PRO A 42 3.02 2.43 -16.73
C PRO A 42 3.42 3.85 -16.32
N ASN A 43 4.36 3.95 -15.37
CA ASN A 43 4.94 5.20 -14.88
C ASN A 43 3.93 6.18 -14.24
N LYS A 44 2.71 5.73 -13.91
CA LYS A 44 1.78 6.53 -13.12
C LYS A 44 2.11 6.39 -11.63
N LYS A 45 2.16 7.52 -10.92
CA LYS A 45 2.12 7.53 -9.46
C LYS A 45 0.74 7.08 -9.00
N SER A 46 0.69 6.36 -7.89
CA SER A 46 -0.54 5.80 -7.35
C SER A 46 -0.55 5.87 -5.83
N GLN A 47 -1.74 5.72 -5.24
CA GLN A 47 -1.93 5.67 -3.81
C GLN A 47 -2.90 4.54 -3.47
N ILE A 48 -2.56 3.74 -2.47
CA ILE A 48 -3.44 2.74 -1.85
C ILE A 48 -3.88 3.30 -0.50
N CYS A 49 -5.16 3.16 -0.16
CA CYS A 49 -5.68 3.58 1.13
C CYS A 49 -6.19 2.36 1.92
N LEU A 50 -5.65 2.14 3.12
CA LEU A 50 -6.19 1.21 4.10
C LEU A 50 -6.97 2.01 5.14
N SER A 51 -8.24 1.69 5.34
CA SER A 51 -9.11 2.40 6.27
C SER A 51 -9.71 1.44 7.28
N PHE A 52 -9.76 1.82 8.55
CA PHE A 52 -10.42 1.07 9.60
C PHE A 52 -11.70 1.79 10.05
N TYR A 53 -12.73 1.00 10.33
CA TYR A 53 -14.05 1.54 10.70
C TYR A 53 -14.78 0.68 11.71
N GLU A 54 -15.78 1.28 12.35
CA GLU A 54 -16.80 0.58 13.13
C GLU A 54 -18.10 0.49 12.32
N LEU A 55 -18.86 -0.59 12.51
CA LEU A 55 -20.21 -0.72 11.98
C LEU A 55 -21.20 -0.22 13.03
N LYS A 56 -21.87 0.89 12.76
CA LYS A 56 -22.91 1.40 13.66
C LYS A 56 -24.27 0.95 13.15
N ASN A 57 -24.94 0.08 13.90
CA ASN A 57 -26.32 -0.28 13.62
C ASN A 57 -27.25 0.79 14.22
N LYS A 58 -27.99 1.52 13.39
CA LYS A 58 -29.01 2.46 13.89
C LYS A 58 -30.19 1.64 14.41
N ARG A 59 -30.42 1.66 15.73
CA ARG A 59 -31.55 0.95 16.36
C ARG A 59 -32.93 1.52 16.02
N ASP A 60 -33.01 2.70 15.41
CA ASP A 60 -34.28 3.37 15.10
C ASP A 60 -34.35 3.85 13.64
N SER A 61 -34.52 2.94 12.69
CA SER A 61 -35.06 3.33 11.39
C SER A 61 -35.87 2.20 10.78
N TRP A 62 -37.18 2.27 10.95
CA TRP A 62 -38.13 1.37 10.28
C TRP A 62 -38.11 1.52 8.74
N PHE A 63 -37.27 2.43 8.22
CA PHE A 63 -36.98 2.60 6.79
C PHE A 63 -35.51 2.94 6.53
N ALA A 64 -34.55 2.07 6.88
CA ALA A 64 -33.31 1.89 6.11
C ALA A 64 -32.37 0.89 6.80
N ASN A 65 -32.17 -0.28 6.16
CA ASN A 65 -31.04 -1.17 6.42
C ASN A 65 -29.73 -0.57 5.85
N LYS A 66 -29.34 0.63 6.28
CA LYS A 66 -28.03 1.21 5.96
C LYS A 66 -27.15 1.11 7.20
N THR A 67 -26.27 0.12 7.21
CA THR A 67 -25.19 0.03 8.18
C THR A 67 -24.21 1.17 7.89
N ASP A 68 -24.16 2.16 8.78
CA ASP A 68 -23.23 3.29 8.62
C ASP A 68 -21.83 2.85 9.05
N ARG A 69 -20.82 3.10 8.19
CA ARG A 69 -19.40 2.89 8.49
C ARG A 69 -18.84 4.17 9.10
N LEU A 70 -18.33 4.08 10.33
CA LEU A 70 -17.63 5.18 10.98
C LEU A 70 -16.13 4.93 10.89
N PHE A 71 -15.46 5.61 9.97
CA PHE A 71 -14.02 5.49 9.78
C PHE A 71 -13.26 6.26 10.86
N TRP A 72 -12.39 5.57 11.60
CA TRP A 72 -11.60 6.15 12.68
C TRP A 72 -10.10 6.25 12.34
N GLU A 73 -9.65 5.56 11.28
CA GLU A 73 -8.24 5.63 10.85
C GLU A 73 -8.06 5.38 9.34
N HIS A 74 -7.09 6.07 8.74
CA HIS A 74 -6.72 5.95 7.34
C HIS A 74 -5.19 5.92 7.19
N TRP A 75 -4.70 4.99 6.39
CA TRP A 75 -3.30 4.84 6.00
C TRP A 75 -3.17 4.99 4.49
N TYR A 76 -2.45 6.02 4.07
CA TYR A 76 -2.18 6.29 2.66
C TYR A 76 -0.78 5.82 2.28
N ILE A 77 -0.70 4.87 1.36
CA ILE A 77 0.54 4.27 0.87
C ILE A 77 0.76 4.79 -0.55
N ASN A 78 1.72 5.68 -0.72
CA ASN A 78 2.08 6.22 -2.03
C ASN A 78 3.06 5.27 -2.73
N LEU A 79 2.75 4.91 -3.98
CA LEU A 79 3.53 3.97 -4.76
C LEU A 79 3.90 4.59 -6.11
N HIS A 80 5.17 4.44 -6.47
CA HIS A 80 5.70 4.81 -7.77
C HIS A 80 6.41 3.60 -8.38
N VAL A 81 5.80 3.02 -9.42
CA VAL A 81 6.37 1.85 -10.10
C VAL A 81 7.17 2.32 -11.30
N THR A 82 8.50 2.18 -11.20
CA THR A 82 9.41 2.46 -12.31
C THR A 82 9.54 1.23 -13.20
N GLN A 83 9.16 1.31 -14.46
CA GLN A 83 9.46 0.24 -15.41
C GLN A 83 10.95 0.27 -15.77
N ASN A 84 11.62 -0.89 -15.68
CA ASN A 84 12.95 -1.02 -16.26
C ASN A 84 12.81 -0.88 -17.78
N PRO A 85 13.57 0.00 -18.45
CA PRO A 85 13.59 0.02 -19.90
C PRO A 85 13.86 -1.41 -20.39
N LYS A 86 12.94 -1.96 -21.19
CA LYS A 86 13.23 -3.21 -21.89
C LYS A 86 14.50 -2.95 -22.71
N ALA A 87 15.51 -3.79 -22.55
CA ALA A 87 16.66 -3.80 -23.45
C ALA A 87 16.09 -3.97 -24.87
N HIS A 88 16.05 -2.87 -25.62
CA HIS A 88 15.62 -2.90 -27.00
C HIS A 88 16.65 -3.75 -27.75
N PRO A 89 16.25 -4.77 -28.54
CA PRO A 89 17.16 -5.41 -29.48
C PRO A 89 17.34 -4.47 -30.67
N GLY A 90 17.92 -3.29 -30.42
CA GLY A 90 18.24 -2.28 -31.41
C GLY A 90 19.68 -2.46 -31.86
N LYS A 91 19.85 -2.93 -33.10
CA LYS A 91 21.11 -3.00 -33.83
C LYS A 91 22.00 -1.79 -33.54
N SER A 92 23.21 -2.01 -33.02
CA SER A 92 24.26 -0.98 -33.00
C SER A 92 25.51 -1.52 -33.68
N HIS A 93 25.84 -0.89 -34.80
CA HIS A 93 27.13 -1.01 -35.46
C HIS A 93 28.24 -0.49 -34.52
N HIS A 94 29.27 -1.32 -34.35
CA HIS A 94 30.67 -1.00 -34.02
C HIS A 94 30.94 0.30 -33.23
N ASN A 95 31.17 0.19 -31.91
CA ASN A 95 32.41 0.71 -31.35
C ASN A 95 32.77 0.03 -30.02
N LYS A 96 34.06 -0.29 -29.90
CA LYS A 96 34.68 -1.12 -28.87
C LYS A 96 34.92 -0.32 -27.59
N VAL A 97 34.12 -0.59 -26.56
CA VAL A 97 34.51 -0.54 -25.15
C VAL A 97 33.85 -1.75 -24.48
N THR A 98 34.64 -2.76 -24.15
CA THR A 98 34.20 -3.99 -23.50
C THR A 98 34.04 -3.75 -22.00
N VAL A 99 32.89 -3.23 -21.60
CA VAL A 99 32.30 -3.53 -20.30
C VAL A 99 31.15 -4.47 -20.62
N ASP A 100 31.17 -5.68 -20.07
CA ASP A 100 30.12 -6.66 -20.31
C ASP A 100 28.76 -6.05 -19.92
N PRO A 101 27.81 -5.86 -20.85
CA PRO A 101 26.51 -5.27 -20.55
C PRO A 101 25.70 -6.09 -19.52
N GLY A 102 26.08 -7.35 -19.29
CA GLY A 102 25.47 -8.24 -18.32
C GLY A 102 25.82 -7.92 -16.87
N GLU A 103 27.08 -7.57 -16.59
CA GLU A 103 27.56 -7.23 -15.25
C GLU A 103 26.97 -5.90 -14.75
N SER A 104 27.01 -4.84 -15.56
CA SER A 104 26.48 -3.53 -15.17
C SER A 104 24.96 -3.55 -14.95
N ALA A 105 24.21 -4.29 -15.76
CA ALA A 105 22.75 -4.42 -15.60
C ALA A 105 22.38 -5.27 -14.37
N SER A 106 23.23 -6.22 -13.98
CA SER A 106 23.08 -7.04 -12.77
C SER A 106 23.35 -6.20 -11.51
N GLU A 107 24.43 -5.42 -11.51
CA GLU A 107 24.78 -4.49 -10.43
C GLU A 107 23.71 -3.41 -10.24
N ASP A 108 23.21 -2.81 -11.32
CA ASP A 108 22.11 -1.84 -11.24
C ASP A 108 20.84 -2.44 -10.62
N ARG A 109 20.58 -3.74 -10.84
CA ARG A 109 19.45 -4.45 -10.22
C ARG A 109 19.70 -4.71 -8.75
N SER A 110 20.91 -5.06 -8.35
CA SER A 110 21.25 -5.33 -6.94
C SER A 110 21.19 -4.03 -6.12
N VAL A 111 21.73 -2.92 -6.64
CA VAL A 111 21.66 -1.60 -6.01
C VAL A 111 20.21 -1.15 -5.83
N ARG A 112 19.37 -1.28 -6.86
CA ARG A 112 17.93 -0.94 -6.76
C ARG A 112 17.19 -1.79 -5.74
N ARG A 113 17.49 -3.09 -5.66
CA ARG A 113 16.90 -3.98 -4.64
C ARG A 113 17.31 -3.56 -3.23
N ALA A 114 18.59 -3.30 -3.00
CA ALA A 114 19.08 -2.85 -1.71
C ALA A 114 18.45 -1.52 -1.27
N ALA A 115 18.32 -0.56 -2.20
CA ALA A 115 17.66 0.72 -1.93
C ALA A 115 16.17 0.54 -1.57
N LEU A 116 15.46 -0.34 -2.30
CA LEU A 116 14.06 -0.66 -2.00
C LEU A 116 13.91 -1.32 -0.63
N GLU A 117 14.80 -2.26 -0.29
CA GLU A 117 14.81 -2.94 1.00
C GLU A 117 15.05 -1.96 2.15
N ALA A 118 16.03 -1.06 2.02
CA ALA A 118 16.29 -0.02 3.00
C ALA A 118 15.08 0.91 3.19
N SER A 119 14.47 1.35 2.07
CA SER A 119 13.28 2.20 2.12
C SER A 119 12.10 1.51 2.80
N LEU A 120 11.85 0.24 2.48
CA LEU A 120 10.77 -0.53 3.09
C LEU A 120 11.02 -0.73 4.59
N ARG A 121 12.26 -0.99 4.99
CA ARG A 121 12.65 -1.12 6.40
C ARG A 121 12.36 0.17 7.18
N GLU A 122 12.71 1.31 6.61
CA GLU A 122 12.43 2.61 7.23
C GLU A 122 10.92 2.84 7.41
N VAL A 123 10.13 2.56 6.37
CA VAL A 123 8.66 2.70 6.42
C VAL A 123 8.05 1.77 7.48
N LEU A 124 8.51 0.53 7.59
CA LEU A 124 8.03 -0.41 8.62
C LEU A 124 8.30 0.12 10.04
N PHE A 125 9.48 0.69 10.29
CA PHE A 125 9.76 1.33 11.58
C PHE A 125 8.89 2.55 11.84
N GLN A 126 8.62 3.36 10.81
CA GLN A 126 7.70 4.49 10.93
C GLN A 126 6.29 4.03 11.30
N VAL A 127 5.79 2.95 10.68
CA VAL A 127 4.48 2.37 11.02
C VAL A 127 4.44 1.96 12.49
N ILE A 128 5.45 1.22 12.97
CA ILE A 128 5.52 0.79 14.38
C ILE A 128 5.54 1.99 15.32
N LYS A 129 6.36 3.00 15.00
CA LYS A 129 6.44 4.23 15.78
C LYS A 129 5.08 4.93 15.85
N PHE A 130 4.41 5.14 14.71
CA PHE A 130 3.12 5.82 14.67
C PHE A 130 2.02 5.07 15.41
N VAL A 131 1.96 3.75 15.25
CA VAL A 131 0.99 2.91 15.97
C VAL A 131 1.21 3.02 17.48
N ASN A 132 2.46 3.03 17.95
CA ASN A 132 2.78 3.17 19.36
C ASN A 132 2.47 4.57 19.91
N GLU A 133 2.79 5.62 19.14
CA GLU A 133 2.56 7.03 19.53
C GLU A 133 1.07 7.40 19.56
N LYS A 134 0.26 6.79 18.69
CA LYS A 134 -1.17 7.10 18.52
C LYS A 134 -2.04 5.91 18.87
N LYS A 135 -1.74 5.16 19.91
CA LYS A 135 -2.55 4.00 20.28
C LYS A 135 -3.87 4.36 20.97
N ASP A 136 -3.97 5.57 21.52
CA ASP A 136 -5.06 5.95 22.43
C ASP A 136 -6.39 6.24 21.71
N HIS A 137 -6.39 6.46 20.38
CA HIS A 137 -7.61 6.63 19.59
C HIS A 137 -8.19 5.30 19.06
N VAL A 138 -7.50 4.18 19.26
CA VAL A 138 -7.91 2.87 18.74
C VAL A 138 -9.11 2.35 19.57
N PRO A 139 -10.26 2.04 18.94
CA PRO A 139 -11.41 1.52 19.67
C PRO A 139 -11.13 0.17 20.35
N PRO A 140 -11.84 -0.17 21.44
CA PRO A 140 -11.73 -1.49 22.03
C PRO A 140 -12.22 -2.56 21.05
N LEU A 141 -11.54 -3.71 21.01
CA LEU A 141 -11.99 -4.87 20.25
C LEU A 141 -13.12 -5.59 20.99
N SER A 142 -14.15 -6.00 20.25
CA SER A 142 -15.18 -6.90 20.77
C SER A 142 -14.63 -8.30 20.99
N ASP A 143 -15.16 -9.02 21.99
CA ASP A 143 -14.76 -10.40 22.29
C ASP A 143 -14.90 -11.31 21.06
N GLY A 144 -13.88 -12.12 20.80
CA GLY A 144 -13.84 -13.09 19.70
C GLY A 144 -13.48 -12.50 18.32
N VAL A 145 -13.30 -11.17 18.19
CA VAL A 145 -12.88 -10.53 16.94
C VAL A 145 -11.38 -10.25 16.95
N ILE A 146 -10.64 -10.81 15.98
CA ILE A 146 -9.17 -10.70 15.92
C ILE A 146 -8.65 -9.52 15.10
N HIS A 147 -9.50 -8.86 14.31
CA HIS A 147 -9.16 -7.69 13.50
C HIS A 147 -10.33 -6.71 13.37
N PHE A 148 -10.05 -5.41 13.29
CA PHE A 148 -11.09 -4.41 13.06
C PHE A 148 -11.64 -4.50 11.64
N PRO A 149 -12.92 -4.14 11.41
CA PRO A 149 -13.45 -3.96 10.07
C PRO A 149 -12.58 -2.98 9.28
N TYR A 150 -12.26 -3.35 8.03
CA TYR A 150 -11.33 -2.60 7.21
C TYR A 150 -11.70 -2.59 5.72
N GLU A 151 -11.18 -1.59 5.04
CA GLU A 151 -11.33 -1.39 3.61
C GLU A 151 -9.98 -1.07 2.97
N ILE A 152 -9.67 -1.76 1.87
CA ILE A 152 -8.48 -1.49 1.05
C ILE A 152 -8.96 -0.93 -0.28
N ALA A 153 -8.68 0.35 -0.49
CA ALA A 153 -8.93 1.03 -1.75
C ALA A 153 -7.65 1.04 -2.60
N THR A 154 -7.76 0.45 -3.79
CA THR A 154 -6.72 0.48 -4.83
C THR A 154 -7.20 1.34 -5.99
N PRO A 155 -6.29 1.94 -6.77
CA PRO A 155 -6.67 2.55 -8.04
C PRO A 155 -7.30 1.48 -8.94
N SER A 156 -8.52 1.75 -9.42
CA SER A 156 -9.30 0.85 -10.28
C SER A 156 -9.63 1.56 -11.58
N SER A 157 -9.81 0.78 -12.66
CA SER A 157 -10.26 1.27 -13.96
C SER A 157 -11.79 1.43 -14.06
N SER A 158 -12.54 1.21 -12.97
CA SER A 158 -14.01 1.18 -12.97
C SER A 158 -14.59 2.37 -12.20
N ASP A 159 -15.61 3.04 -12.79
CA ASP A 159 -16.44 4.15 -12.28
C ASP A 159 -17.22 3.82 -11.00
N SER A 160 -16.56 3.25 -9.99
CA SER A 160 -17.12 3.16 -8.64
C SER A 160 -17.11 4.54 -8.01
N ALA A 161 -18.23 4.94 -7.40
CA ALA A 161 -18.42 6.25 -6.75
C ALA A 161 -17.27 6.64 -5.80
N PHE A 162 -16.57 5.66 -5.22
CA PHE A 162 -15.43 5.87 -4.34
C PHE A 162 -14.12 6.21 -5.06
N GLY A 163 -13.90 5.73 -6.30
CA GLY A 163 -12.71 6.04 -7.10
C GLY A 163 -12.65 7.51 -7.50
N MET A 164 -13.82 8.11 -7.76
CA MET A 164 -13.93 9.53 -8.09
C MET A 164 -13.59 10.44 -6.92
N ASP A 165 -13.95 10.07 -5.69
CA ASP A 165 -13.64 10.90 -4.51
C ASP A 165 -12.14 10.90 -4.16
N MET A 166 -11.45 9.77 -4.35
CA MET A 166 -9.99 9.73 -4.21
C MET A 166 -9.29 10.50 -5.33
N PHE A 167 -9.75 10.37 -6.58
CA PHE A 167 -9.18 11.14 -7.70
C PHE A 167 -9.40 12.64 -7.53
N LYS A 168 -10.59 13.07 -7.07
CA LYS A 168 -10.88 14.47 -6.72
C LYS A 168 -9.97 14.98 -5.59
N ARG A 169 -9.77 14.19 -4.53
CA ARG A 169 -8.91 14.58 -3.41
C ARG A 169 -7.43 14.69 -3.82
N MET A 170 -6.96 13.82 -4.72
CA MET A 170 -5.60 13.84 -5.24
C MET A 170 -5.33 15.03 -6.18
N LEU A 171 -6.33 15.46 -6.96
CA LEU A 171 -6.23 16.70 -7.75
C LEU A 171 -6.24 17.94 -6.87
N HIS A 172 -6.93 17.91 -5.72
CA HIS A 172 -6.99 19.03 -4.78
C HIS A 172 -5.77 19.16 -3.87
N SER A 173 -5.01 18.08 -3.60
CA SER A 173 -3.82 18.13 -2.73
C SER A 173 -2.57 18.71 -3.40
N GLY A 174 -2.71 19.38 -4.55
CA GLY A 174 -1.64 20.13 -5.20
C GLY A 174 -1.43 21.49 -4.54
N HIS A 175 -1.00 21.53 -3.27
CA HIS A 175 -0.19 22.60 -2.65
C HIS A 175 -0.02 22.30 -1.15
N PRO A 176 1.20 22.38 -0.58
CA PRO A 176 1.41 22.22 0.85
C PRO A 176 0.95 23.49 1.56
N THR A 177 -0.16 23.43 2.29
CA THR A 177 -0.45 24.45 3.30
C THR A 177 0.48 24.20 4.48
N MET A 178 1.52 25.04 4.60
CA MET A 178 2.25 25.18 5.84
C MET A 178 1.26 25.62 6.92
N LEU A 179 1.19 24.82 7.98
CA LEU A 179 0.53 25.18 9.22
C LEU A 179 1.33 26.33 9.85
N SER A 180 0.63 27.41 10.20
CA SER A 180 1.08 28.40 11.18
C SER A 180 0.27 28.25 12.46
#